data_AF-A0A820F205-F1
#
_entry.id   AF-A0A820F205-F1
#
_cell.length_a   1.000
_cell.length_b   1.000
_cell.length_c   1.000
_cell.angle_alpha   90.00
_cell.angle_beta   90.00
_cell.angle_gamma   90.00
#
_symmetry.space_group_name_H-M   'P 1'
#
loop_
_entity.id
_entity.type
_entity.pdbx_description
1 polymer ?
#
loop_
_entity_poly.entity_id
_entity_poly.type
_entity_poly.pdbx_seq_one_letter_code
_entity_poly.pdbx_strand_id
1 'polypeptide(L)'
;NDRWSLKTFERYDLYRYWLYKYREIRYKSVSNAHLAFNQAIVEHSQYMQLEDYYILKHAIIVAMTTTSCKIVIVEEAAEIFEAHITTSLSPKCEHLILIGDHVQLRPSPSVYKLATNYNIDVSLFERFVTNNFPNVRLNIQKID
;
A
#
# COMPACT_ATOMS: atom_id res chain seq x y z
N ASN A 1 8.04 39.81 -55.08
CA ASN A 1 7.95 39.01 -53.82
C ASN A 1 8.65 37.68 -53.97
N ASP A 2 9.94 37.72 -54.29
CA ASP A 2 10.72 36.51 -54.51
C ASP A 2 11.51 36.19 -53.23
N ARG A 3 11.18 35.07 -52.57
CA ARG A 3 11.88 34.64 -51.34
C ARG A 3 13.37 34.34 -51.58
N TRP A 4 13.76 34.20 -52.85
CA TRP A 4 15.12 33.91 -53.28
C TRP A 4 15.99 35.15 -53.52
N SER A 5 15.48 36.37 -53.32
CA SER A 5 16.26 37.61 -53.44
C SER A 5 16.93 38.07 -52.14
N LEU A 6 16.69 37.40 -51.01
CA LEU A 6 17.25 37.75 -49.70
C LEU A 6 18.75 37.44 -49.61
N LYS A 7 19.53 38.29 -48.93
CA LYS A 7 20.95 38.02 -48.67
C LYS A 7 21.11 36.86 -47.70
N THR A 8 22.23 36.15 -47.76
CA THR A 8 22.48 34.92 -46.96
C THR A 8 22.27 35.12 -45.46
N PHE A 9 22.67 36.28 -44.92
CA PHE A 9 22.50 36.63 -43.51
C PHE A 9 21.02 36.77 -43.11
N GLU A 10 20.22 37.46 -43.92
CA GLU A 10 18.78 37.65 -43.67
C GLU A 10 18.00 36.33 -43.71
N ARG A 11 18.42 35.39 -44.56
CA ARG A 11 17.86 34.02 -44.59
C ARG A 11 18.16 33.26 -43.31
N TYR A 12 19.36 33.42 -42.75
CA TYR A 12 19.76 32.76 -41.52
C TYR A 12 18.98 33.29 -40.31
N ASP A 13 18.77 34.60 -40.23
CA ASP A 13 17.95 35.21 -39.17
C ASP A 13 16.49 34.76 -39.26
N LEU A 14 15.92 34.71 -40.47
CA LEU A 14 14.56 34.23 -40.68
C LEU A 14 14.41 32.75 -40.31
N TYR A 15 15.39 31.91 -40.67
CA TYR A 15 15.43 30.50 -40.28
C TYR A 15 15.48 30.31 -38.75
N ARG A 16 16.32 31.07 -38.05
CA ARG A 16 16.41 31.02 -36.58
C ARG A 16 15.12 31.48 -35.91
N TYR A 17 14.49 32.51 -36.45
CA TYR A 17 13.19 32.99 -35.97
C TYR A 17 12.10 31.93 -36.15
N TRP A 18 12.02 31.29 -37.32
CA TRP A 18 11.06 30.21 -37.56
C TRP A 18 11.32 28.99 -36.69
N LEU A 19 12.57 28.60 -36.48
CA LEU A 19 12.93 27.54 -35.53
C LEU A 19 12.49 27.87 -34.11
N TYR A 20 12.74 29.10 -33.66
CA TYR A 20 12.30 29.56 -32.33
C TYR A 20 10.77 29.48 -32.21
N LYS A 21 10.03 30.02 -33.17
CA LYS A 21 8.56 29.97 -33.19
C LYS A 21 8.03 28.53 -33.22
N TYR A 22 8.62 27.66 -34.04
CA TYR A 22 8.25 26.25 -34.10
C TYR A 22 8.47 25.54 -32.76
N ARG A 23 9.62 25.77 -32.12
CA ARG A 23 9.95 25.18 -30.81
C ARG A 23 9.02 25.69 -29.71
N GLU A 24 8.72 26.99 -29.69
CA GLU A 24 7.73 27.61 -28.78
C GLU A 24 6.36 26.93 -28.89
N ILE A 25 5.86 26.74 -30.11
CA ILE A 25 4.55 26.11 -30.35
C ILE A 25 4.57 24.64 -29.90
N ARG A 26 5.62 23.90 -30.24
CA ARG A 26 5.76 22.49 -29.82
C ARG A 26 5.89 22.36 -28.31
N TYR A 27 6.67 23.23 -27.67
CA TYR A 27 6.83 23.23 -26.22
C TYR A 27 5.51 23.50 -25.51
N LYS A 28 4.74 24.50 -25.96
CA LYS A 28 3.39 24.78 -25.44
C LYS A 28 2.45 23.59 -25.63
N SER A 29 2.45 22.96 -26.80
CA SER A 29 1.62 21.78 -27.05
C SER A 29 1.97 20.61 -26.12
N VAL A 30 3.26 20.34 -25.91
CA VAL A 30 3.71 19.28 -25.01
C VAL A 30 3.39 19.61 -23.56
N SER A 31 3.63 20.86 -23.13
CA SER A 31 3.30 21.33 -21.78
C SER A 31 1.80 21.20 -21.49
N ASN A 32 0.94 21.58 -22.44
CA ASN A 32 -0.50 21.48 -22.29
C ASN A 32 -0.96 20.02 -22.22
N ALA A 33 -0.40 19.15 -23.06
CA ALA A 33 -0.70 17.72 -23.02
C ALA A 33 -0.25 17.09 -21.69
N HIS A 34 0.91 17.50 -21.16
CA HIS A 34 1.40 17.02 -19.86
C HIS A 34 0.50 17.47 -18.70
N LEU A 35 0.04 18.74 -18.72
CA LEU A 35 -0.90 19.25 -17.72
C LEU A 35 -2.23 18.48 -17.75
N ALA A 36 -2.80 18.29 -18.94
CA ALA A 36 -4.04 17.53 -19.11
C ALA A 36 -3.90 16.08 -18.65
N PHE A 37 -2.76 15.44 -18.96
CA PHE A 37 -2.47 14.08 -18.51
C PHE A 37 -2.37 13.98 -16.98
N ASN A 38 -1.62 14.88 -16.35
CA ASN A 38 -1.49 14.89 -14.89
C ASN A 38 -2.84 15.15 -14.20
N GLN A 39 -3.66 16.03 -14.77
CA GLN A 39 -5.01 16.27 -14.27
C GLN A 39 -5.87 15.00 -14.37
N ALA A 40 -5.82 14.30 -15.50
CA ALA A 40 -6.54 13.03 -15.68
C ALA A 40 -6.06 11.95 -14.69
N ILE A 41 -4.76 11.88 -14.36
CA ILE A 41 -4.24 10.97 -13.32
C ILE A 41 -4.85 11.29 -11.96
N VAL A 42 -4.89 12.58 -11.58
CA VAL A 42 -5.45 12.99 -10.30
C VAL A 42 -6.94 12.64 -10.23
N GLU A 43 -7.70 12.98 -11.26
CA GLU A 43 -9.12 12.63 -11.35
C GLU A 43 -9.35 11.12 -11.27
N HIS A 44 -8.59 10.33 -12.03
CA HIS A 44 -8.67 8.87 -11.97
C HIS A 44 -8.37 8.33 -10.57
N SER A 45 -7.35 8.86 -9.89
CA SER A 45 -7.03 8.43 -8.52
C SER A 45 -8.15 8.70 -7.52
N GLN A 46 -8.88 9.81 -7.68
CA GLN A 46 -10.03 10.15 -6.84
C GLN A 46 -11.21 9.20 -7.09
N TYR A 47 -11.47 8.85 -8.35
CA TYR A 47 -12.50 7.87 -8.68
C TYR A 47 -12.19 6.50 -8.07
N MET A 48 -10.94 6.02 -8.19
CA MET A 48 -10.52 4.75 -7.57
C MET A 48 -10.71 4.77 -6.06
N GLN A 49 -10.33 5.86 -5.38
CA GLN A 49 -10.52 5.97 -3.93
C GLN A 49 -12.00 5.97 -3.51
N LEU A 50 -12.88 6.60 -4.30
CA LEU A 50 -14.32 6.58 -4.05
C LEU A 50 -14.90 5.18 -4.27
N GLU A 51 -14.47 4.50 -5.34
CA GLU A 51 -14.86 3.12 -5.63
C GLU A 51 -14.44 2.18 -4.49
N ASP A 52 -13.18 2.24 -4.07
CA ASP A 52 -12.65 1.49 -2.93
C ASP A 52 -13.47 1.78 -1.67
N TYR A 53 -13.80 3.05 -1.40
CA TYR A 53 -14.65 3.42 -0.27
C TYR A 53 -16.02 2.76 -0.35
N TYR A 54 -16.69 2.77 -1.50
CA TYR A 54 -18.02 2.16 -1.63
C TYR A 54 -17.97 0.64 -1.47
N ILE A 55 -16.95 -0.02 -2.02
CA ILE A 55 -16.74 -1.46 -1.87
C ILE A 55 -16.52 -1.78 -0.39
N LEU A 56 -15.57 -1.09 0.25
CA LEU A 56 -15.21 -1.32 1.66
C LEU A 56 -16.36 -0.98 2.62
N LYS A 57 -17.17 0.04 2.32
CA LYS A 57 -18.33 0.42 3.13
C LYS A 57 -19.39 -0.68 3.22
N HIS A 58 -19.55 -1.47 2.16
CA HIS A 58 -20.56 -2.52 2.09
C HIS A 58 -19.98 -3.93 2.30
N ALA A 59 -18.65 -4.04 2.38
CA ALA A 59 -17.99 -5.29 2.71
C ALA A 59 -18.28 -5.68 4.18
N ILE A 60 -18.67 -6.93 4.38
CA ILE A 60 -18.90 -7.49 5.73
C ILE A 60 -17.56 -7.92 6.36
N ILE A 61 -16.64 -8.42 5.53
CA ILE A 61 -15.30 -8.87 5.92
C ILE A 61 -14.31 -8.24 4.95
N VAL A 62 -13.26 -7.64 5.49
CA VAL A 62 -12.14 -7.06 4.73
C VAL A 62 -10.86 -7.69 5.23
N ALA A 63 -10.18 -8.44 4.37
CA ALA A 63 -8.86 -8.98 4.65
C ALA A 63 -7.80 -7.98 4.18
N MET A 64 -6.99 -7.44 5.08
CA MET A 64 -5.94 -6.48 4.77
C MET A 64 -4.70 -6.72 5.62
N THR A 65 -3.54 -6.37 5.06
CA THR A 65 -2.24 -6.64 5.69
C THR A 65 -1.82 -5.58 6.72
N THR A 66 -2.28 -4.32 6.64
CA THR A 66 -1.65 -3.20 7.39
C THR A 66 -2.52 -1.97 7.72
N THR A 67 -3.86 -2.01 7.64
CA THR A 67 -4.67 -0.79 7.80
C THR A 67 -5.59 -0.76 9.02
N SER A 68 -5.88 0.48 9.43
CA SER A 68 -6.64 0.84 10.62
C SER A 68 -8.08 0.29 10.62
N CYS A 69 -8.27 -0.84 11.28
CA CYS A 69 -9.59 -1.40 11.59
C CYS A 69 -9.91 -1.20 13.08
N LYS A 70 -11.19 -1.02 13.41
CA LYS A 70 -11.66 -0.96 14.81
C LYS A 70 -11.64 -2.33 15.48
N ILE A 71 -11.96 -3.38 14.72
CA ILE A 71 -11.98 -4.76 15.17
C ILE A 71 -11.01 -5.53 14.26
N VAL A 72 -10.08 -6.24 14.86
CA VAL A 72 -9.11 -7.08 14.16
C VAL A 72 -9.27 -8.50 14.66
N ILE A 73 -9.45 -9.45 13.74
CA ILE A 73 -9.52 -10.88 14.03
C ILE A 73 -8.32 -11.54 13.35
N VAL A 74 -7.55 -12.29 14.12
CA VAL A 74 -6.37 -13.02 13.63
C VAL A 74 -6.59 -14.50 13.91
N GLU A 75 -6.76 -15.28 12.85
CA GLU A 75 -6.74 -16.74 12.91
C GLU A 75 -5.30 -17.26 12.87
N GLU A 76 -5.09 -18.49 13.36
CA GLU A 76 -3.76 -19.11 13.50
C GLU A 76 -2.74 -18.22 14.24
N ALA A 77 -3.21 -17.41 15.19
CA ALA A 77 -2.42 -16.37 15.85
C ALA A 77 -1.20 -16.91 16.61
N ALA A 78 -1.19 -18.20 16.95
CA ALA A 78 -0.06 -18.89 17.56
C ALA A 78 1.12 -19.06 16.59
N GLU A 79 0.86 -19.15 15.28
CA GLU A 79 1.83 -19.37 14.19
C GLU A 79 2.34 -18.07 13.56
N ILE A 80 1.83 -16.91 14.01
CA ILE A 80 2.15 -15.60 13.44
C ILE A 80 3.13 -14.84 14.35
N PHE A 81 4.14 -14.22 13.75
CA PHE A 81 5.07 -13.34 14.46
C PHE A 81 4.33 -12.18 15.15
N GLU A 82 4.71 -11.89 16.40
CA GLU A 82 4.20 -10.72 17.12
C GLU A 82 4.35 -9.42 16.31
N ALA A 83 5.47 -9.26 15.59
CA ALA A 83 5.72 -8.07 14.77
C ALA A 83 4.66 -7.88 13.68
N HIS A 84 4.18 -8.96 13.05
CA HIS A 84 3.14 -8.89 12.03
C HIS A 84 1.79 -8.49 12.62
N ILE A 85 1.45 -9.02 13.81
CA ILE A 85 0.21 -8.62 14.50
C ILE A 85 0.33 -7.15 14.93
N THR A 86 1.43 -6.77 15.58
CA THR A 86 1.63 -5.41 16.11
C THR A 86 1.59 -4.34 15.03
N THR A 87 2.15 -4.61 13.85
CA THR A 87 2.13 -3.67 12.72
C THR A 87 0.77 -3.57 12.02
N SER A 88 -0.10 -4.59 12.16
CA SER A 88 -1.48 -4.53 11.68
C SER A 88 -2.41 -3.70 12.57
N LEU A 89 -2.01 -3.45 13.82
CA LEU A 89 -2.79 -2.66 14.77
C LEU A 89 -2.56 -1.17 14.54
N SER A 90 -3.66 -0.42 14.46
CA SER A 90 -3.62 1.04 14.43
C SER A 90 -4.10 1.63 15.76
N PRO A 91 -3.85 2.92 16.05
CA PRO A 91 -4.44 3.60 17.20
C PRO A 91 -5.98 3.60 17.23
N LYS A 92 -6.63 3.27 16.11
CA LYS A 92 -8.10 3.14 16.01
C LYS A 92 -8.60 1.72 16.34
N CYS A 93 -7.71 0.76 16.60
CA CYS A 93 -8.10 -0.59 16.99
C CYS A 93 -8.66 -0.57 18.41
N GLU A 94 -9.93 -0.93 18.54
CA GLU A 94 -10.68 -0.99 19.80
C GLU A 94 -10.74 -2.44 20.32
N HIS A 95 -10.79 -3.42 19.41
CA HIS A 95 -10.88 -4.84 19.73
C HIS A 95 -9.91 -5.69 18.91
N LEU A 96 -9.10 -6.51 19.60
CA LEU A 96 -8.25 -7.53 19.00
C LEU A 96 -8.71 -8.91 19.45
N ILE A 97 -9.07 -9.76 18.51
CA ILE A 97 -9.47 -11.15 18.74
C ILE A 97 -8.37 -12.04 18.13
N LEU A 98 -7.68 -12.78 18.99
CA LEU A 98 -6.66 -13.74 18.57
C LEU A 98 -7.20 -15.15 18.75
N ILE A 99 -7.27 -15.89 17.65
CA ILE A 99 -7.70 -17.29 17.62
C ILE A 99 -6.48 -18.11 17.21
N GLY A 100 -6.10 -19.07 18.04
CA GLY A 100 -4.96 -19.93 17.77
C GLY A 100 -4.83 -21.03 18.79
N ASP A 101 -3.87 -21.91 18.56
CA ASP A 101 -3.54 -23.00 19.47
C ASP A 101 -2.06 -22.89 19.87
N HIS A 102 -1.80 -22.52 21.11
CA HIS A 102 -0.44 -22.38 21.65
C HIS A 102 0.26 -23.74 21.85
N VAL A 103 -0.45 -24.86 21.66
CA VAL A 103 0.11 -26.21 21.70
C VAL A 103 0.55 -26.67 20.29
N GLN A 104 0.16 -25.95 19.24
CA GLN A 104 0.56 -26.23 17.85
C GLN A 104 1.89 -25.52 17.49
N LEU A 105 2.15 -25.34 16.20
CA LEU A 105 3.43 -24.81 15.71
C LEU A 105 3.64 -23.35 16.16
N ARG A 106 4.91 -22.99 16.37
CA ARG A 106 5.34 -21.60 16.57
C ARG A 106 5.75 -20.98 15.24
N PRO A 107 5.72 -19.65 15.10
CA PRO A 107 6.30 -18.97 13.95
C PRO A 107 7.78 -19.33 13.80
N SER A 108 8.18 -19.75 12.61
CA SER A 108 9.56 -20.19 12.31
C SER A 108 10.38 -19.06 11.68
N PRO A 109 11.33 -18.42 12.40
CA PRO A 109 12.17 -17.39 11.80
C PRO A 109 13.21 -18.01 10.87
N SER A 110 13.46 -17.35 9.73
CA SER A 110 14.45 -17.80 8.75
C SER A 110 15.88 -17.86 9.29
N VAL A 111 16.14 -17.15 10.39
CA VAL A 111 17.42 -17.15 11.11
C VAL A 111 17.21 -17.70 12.50
N TYR A 112 17.68 -18.94 12.73
CA TYR A 112 17.54 -19.64 14.01
C TYR A 112 18.08 -18.84 15.21
N LYS A 113 19.18 -18.10 15.03
CA LYS A 113 19.75 -17.24 16.09
C LYS A 113 18.78 -16.17 16.61
N LEU A 114 17.82 -15.75 15.78
CA LEU A 114 16.81 -14.77 16.18
C LEU A 114 15.76 -15.39 17.11
N ALA A 115 15.39 -16.66 16.89
CA ALA A 115 14.59 -17.41 17.85
C ALA A 115 15.36 -17.55 19.17
N THR A 116 16.58 -18.09 19.14
CA THR A 116 17.28 -18.45 20.37
C THR A 116 17.72 -17.28 21.23
N ASN A 117 18.12 -16.16 20.62
CA ASN A 117 18.72 -15.05 21.36
C ASN A 117 17.71 -13.95 21.68
N TYR A 118 16.61 -13.87 20.92
CA TYR A 118 15.63 -12.78 21.02
C TYR A 118 14.19 -13.26 21.16
N ASN A 119 13.94 -14.58 21.23
CA ASN A 119 12.62 -15.19 21.37
C ASN A 119 11.60 -14.67 20.33
N ILE A 120 12.08 -14.40 19.11
CA ILE A 120 11.23 -13.83 18.06
C ILE A 120 10.20 -14.84 17.53
N ASP A 121 10.41 -16.12 17.81
CA ASP A 121 9.49 -17.24 17.56
C ASP A 121 8.32 -17.31 18.56
N VAL A 122 8.29 -16.45 19.58
CA VAL A 122 7.16 -16.37 20.52
C VAL A 122 6.12 -15.40 19.98
N SER A 123 4.98 -15.93 19.57
CA SER A 123 3.84 -15.13 19.06
C SER A 123 3.23 -14.24 20.15
N LEU A 124 2.50 -13.20 19.73
CA LEU A 124 1.74 -12.35 20.65
C LEU A 124 0.69 -13.17 21.43
N PHE A 125 0.08 -14.13 20.75
CA PHE A 125 -0.89 -15.05 21.35
C PHE A 125 -0.27 -15.86 22.49
N GLU A 126 0.85 -16.53 22.24
CA GLU A 126 1.55 -17.33 23.25
C GLU A 126 1.99 -16.47 24.44
N ARG A 127 2.41 -15.24 24.18
CA ARG A 127 2.80 -14.27 25.23
C ARG A 127 1.63 -13.88 26.12
N PHE A 128 0.46 -13.65 25.57
CA PHE A 128 -0.74 -13.38 26.35
C PHE A 128 -1.17 -14.59 27.18
N VAL A 129 -1.11 -15.80 26.62
CA VAL A 129 -1.40 -17.03 27.37
C VAL A 129 -0.41 -17.21 28.53
N THR A 130 0.89 -17.05 28.28
CA THR A 130 1.95 -17.22 29.29
C THR A 130 1.86 -16.17 30.41
N ASN A 131 1.40 -14.97 30.10
CA ASN A 131 1.16 -13.89 31.08
C ASN A 131 -0.21 -14.00 31.77
N ASN A 132 -0.91 -15.13 31.67
CA ASN A 132 -2.22 -15.39 32.29
C ASN A 132 -3.29 -14.37 31.87
N PHE A 133 -3.23 -13.87 30.63
CA PHE A 133 -4.29 -13.03 30.09
C PHE A 133 -5.58 -13.85 29.93
N PRO A 134 -6.77 -13.28 30.21
CA PRO A 134 -8.03 -14.00 30.06
C PRO A 134 -8.17 -14.59 28.66
N ASN A 135 -8.41 -15.90 28.59
CA ASN A 135 -8.58 -16.63 27.35
C ASN A 135 -9.71 -17.66 27.50
N VAL A 136 -10.29 -18.07 26.37
CA VAL A 136 -11.35 -19.07 26.31
C VAL A 136 -10.83 -20.24 25.47
N ARG A 137 -10.93 -21.46 26.02
CA ARG A 137 -10.57 -22.69 25.30
C ARG A 137 -11.81 -23.39 24.81
N LEU A 138 -11.83 -23.73 23.52
CA LEU A 138 -12.85 -24.61 22.95
C LEU A 138 -12.57 -26.05 23.40
N ASN A 139 -13.57 -26.72 23.97
CA ASN A 139 -13.42 -28.06 24.58
C ASN A 139 -14.06 -29.19 23.76
N ILE A 140 -14.64 -28.87 22.60
CA ILE A 140 -15.31 -29.84 21.72
C ILE A 140 -14.57 -29.85 20.38
N GLN A 141 -14.03 -31.01 20.02
CA GLN A 141 -13.45 -31.25 18.71
C GLN A 141 -14.42 -32.08 17.89
N LYS A 142 -14.88 -31.53 16.76
CA LYS A 142 -15.67 -32.26 15.78
C LYS A 142 -14.68 -32.91 14.80
N ILE A 143 -14.66 -34.23 14.78
CA ILE A 143 -13.87 -35.01 13.83
C ILE A 143 -14.83 -35.31 12.68
N ASP A 144 -14.64 -34.65 11.54
CA ASP A 144 -15.31 -34.97 10.28
C ASP A 144 -14.52 -36.04 9.51
#